data_AF-A0A7Y0BZH1-F1
#
_entry.id   AF-A0A7Y0BZH1-F1
#
_cell.length_a   1.000
_cell.length_b   1.000
_cell.length_c   1.000
_cell.angle_alpha   90.00
_cell.angle_beta   90.00
_cell.angle_gamma   90.00
#
_symmetry.space_group_name_H-M   'P 1'
#
loop_
_entity.id
_entity.type
_entity.pdbx_description
1 polymer ?
#
loop_
_entity_poly.entity_id
_entity_poly.type
_entity_poly.pdbx_seq_one_letter_code
_entity_poly.pdbx_strand_id
1 'polypeptide(L)'
;MAYGAPAHHCSSAATEQAKKLLVFHFGPDDRMEVSKSMRKLAPMQNPANKKQLFDVLEVWGYIAKGQYRMRLIYARLPGECVLMGQEIMESADL
;
A
#
# COMPACT_ATOMS: atom_id res chain seq x y z
N MET A 1 19.86 19.84 -5.52
CA MET A 1 19.63 18.44 -5.13
C MET A 1 18.42 18.43 -4.20
N ALA A 2 17.28 17.91 -4.64
CA ALA A 2 16.11 17.79 -3.78
C ALA A 2 16.27 16.53 -2.92
N TYR A 3 16.42 16.70 -1.61
CA TYR A 3 16.34 15.59 -0.67
C TYR A 3 14.90 15.08 -0.69
N GLY A 4 14.68 13.92 -1.32
CA GLY A 4 13.40 13.22 -1.24
C GLY A 4 13.06 12.94 0.22
N ALA A 5 11.78 13.09 0.58
CA ALA A 5 11.32 12.79 1.93
C ALA A 5 11.77 11.37 2.34
N PRO A 6 12.22 11.16 3.59
CA PRO A 6 12.67 9.86 4.05
C PRO A 6 11.56 8.82 3.85
N ALA A 7 11.95 7.65 3.35
CA ALA A 7 11.03 6.54 3.11
C ALA A 7 10.32 6.16 4.42
N HIS A 8 9.03 5.84 4.33
CA HIS A 8 8.26 5.41 5.49
C HIS A 8 8.87 4.12 6.09
N HIS A 9 8.91 3.99 7.42
CA HIS A 9 9.49 2.82 8.08
C HIS A 9 8.81 1.50 7.67
N CYS A 10 7.51 1.52 7.39
CA CYS A 10 6.76 0.37 6.84
C CYS A 10 6.81 0.21 5.31
N SER A 11 7.74 0.87 4.60
CA SER A 11 7.85 0.78 3.14
C SER A 11 8.03 -0.66 2.64
N SER A 12 8.98 -1.41 3.20
CA SER A 12 9.21 -2.81 2.84
C SER A 12 8.02 -3.70 3.19
N ALA A 13 7.41 -3.52 4.36
CA ALA A 13 6.20 -4.25 4.72
C ALA A 13 5.03 -3.97 3.75
N ALA A 14 4.90 -2.72 3.28
CA ALA A 14 3.88 -2.33 2.32
C ALA A 14 4.07 -2.99 0.95
N THR A 15 5.30 -3.06 0.43
CA THR A 15 5.57 -3.73 -0.86
C THR A 15 5.31 -5.24 -0.77
N GLU A 16 5.69 -5.89 0.35
CA GLU A 16 5.40 -7.30 0.57
C GLU A 16 3.90 -7.58 0.71
N GLN A 17 3.16 -6.74 1.44
CA GLN A 17 1.71 -6.88 1.53
C GLN A 17 0.99 -6.58 0.22
N ALA A 18 1.48 -5.64 -0.58
CA ALA A 18 0.94 -5.36 -1.90
C ALA A 18 1.07 -6.60 -2.82
N LYS A 19 2.22 -7.30 -2.78
CA LYS A 19 2.40 -8.55 -3.53
C LYS A 19 1.39 -9.62 -3.12
N LYS A 20 1.24 -9.84 -1.80
CA LYS A 20 0.24 -10.79 -1.29
C LYS A 20 -1.19 -10.41 -1.65
N LEU A 21 -1.52 -9.12 -1.62
CA LEU A 21 -2.84 -8.63 -1.98
C LEU A 21 -3.14 -8.84 -3.46
N LEU A 22 -2.17 -8.57 -4.35
CA LEU A 22 -2.33 -8.80 -5.78
C LEU A 22 -2.53 -10.28 -6.11
N VAL A 23 -1.74 -11.16 -5.48
CA VAL A 23 -1.90 -12.62 -5.57
C VAL A 23 -3.26 -13.06 -5.03
N PHE A 24 -3.73 -12.48 -3.92
CA PHE A 24 -5.05 -12.78 -3.38
C PHE A 24 -6.17 -12.34 -4.33
N HIS A 25 -6.03 -11.18 -4.98
CA HIS A 25 -7.06 -10.61 -5.85
C HIS A 25 -7.23 -11.39 -7.16
N PHE A 26 -6.14 -11.83 -7.78
CA PHE A 26 -6.17 -12.43 -9.12
C PHE A 26 -5.80 -13.92 -9.15
N GLY A 27 -5.18 -14.44 -8.08
CA GLY A 27 -4.52 -15.76 -8.06
C GLY A 27 -3.03 -15.67 -8.41
N PRO A 28 -2.23 -16.73 -8.18
CA PRO A 28 -0.82 -16.72 -8.53
C PRO A 28 -0.60 -16.64 -10.05
N ASP A 29 0.25 -15.72 -10.51
CA ASP A 29 0.64 -15.55 -11.90
C ASP A 29 2.07 -14.98 -11.98
N ASP A 30 2.91 -15.57 -12.82
CA ASP A 30 4.34 -15.21 -12.94
C ASP A 30 4.57 -13.82 -13.56
N ARG A 31 3.53 -13.21 -14.15
CA ARG A 31 3.57 -11.87 -14.75
C ARG A 31 3.21 -10.77 -13.75
N MET A 32 3.00 -11.12 -12.47
CA MET A 32 2.71 -10.16 -11.42
C MET A 32 3.94 -9.35 -11.04
N GLU A 33 3.81 -8.05 -11.06
CA GLU A 33 4.84 -7.12 -10.59
C GLU A 33 4.26 -6.15 -9.57
N VAL A 34 5.08 -5.74 -8.62
CA VAL A 34 4.77 -4.70 -7.64
C VAL A 34 5.88 -3.68 -7.66
N SER A 35 5.50 -2.39 -7.65
CA SER A 35 6.46 -1.30 -7.57
C SER A 35 7.33 -1.43 -6.32
N LYS A 36 8.64 -1.25 -6.48
CA LYS A 36 9.60 -1.18 -5.37
C LYS A 36 9.46 0.11 -4.57
N SER A 37 8.82 1.13 -5.14
CA SER A 37 8.55 2.40 -4.49
C SER A 37 7.09 2.46 -4.03
N MET A 38 6.89 3.21 -2.96
CA MET A 38 5.58 3.47 -2.37
C MET A 38 5.38 4.97 -2.23
N ARG A 39 4.12 5.39 -2.20
CA ARG A 39 3.72 6.78 -1.95
C ARG A 39 2.97 6.85 -0.63
N LYS A 40 3.37 7.78 0.25
CA LYS A 40 2.57 8.11 1.43
C LYS A 40 1.38 8.98 1.01
N LEU A 41 0.17 8.60 1.41
CA LEU A 41 -1.05 9.39 1.21
C LEU A 41 -1.42 10.15 2.49
N ALA A 42 -2.49 10.94 2.41
CA ALA A 42 -3.08 11.58 3.58
C ALA A 42 -3.45 10.50 4.62
N PRO A 43 -3.19 10.76 5.92
CA PRO A 43 -3.57 9.83 6.98
C PRO A 43 -5.09 9.63 7.04
N MET A 44 -5.51 8.42 7.42
CA MET A 44 -6.92 8.10 7.64
C MET A 44 -7.24 8.17 9.13
N GLN A 45 -8.40 8.71 9.51
CA GLN A 45 -8.85 8.62 10.90
C GLN A 45 -9.20 7.18 11.25
N ASN A 46 -8.85 6.76 12.47
CA ASN A 46 -9.29 5.47 12.97
C ASN A 46 -10.82 5.50 13.16
N PRO A 47 -11.60 4.64 12.47
CA PRO A 47 -13.06 4.63 12.60
C PRO A 47 -13.56 4.34 14.02
N ALA A 48 -12.79 3.59 14.80
CA ALA A 48 -13.11 3.25 16.19
C ALA A 48 -12.68 4.35 17.19
N ASN A 49 -11.73 5.21 16.83
CA ASN A 49 -11.23 6.27 17.71
C ASN A 49 -10.76 7.49 16.91
N LYS A 50 -11.61 8.50 16.81
CA LYS A 50 -11.35 9.72 16.02
C LYS A 50 -10.12 10.54 16.47
N LYS A 51 -9.56 10.28 17.65
CA LYS A 51 -8.30 10.91 18.12
C LYS A 51 -7.05 10.25 17.55
N GLN A 52 -7.19 9.07 16.94
CA GLN A 52 -6.09 8.31 16.34
C GLN A 52 -6.10 8.40 14.82
N LEU A 53 -4.91 8.28 14.23
CA LEU A 53 -4.69 8.27 12.79
C LEU A 53 -3.95 7.00 12.38
N PHE A 54 -4.25 6.53 11.18
CA PHE A 54 -3.52 5.50 10.46
C PHE A 54 -2.68 6.13 9.36
N ASP A 55 -1.50 5.56 9.11
CA ASP A 55 -0.74 5.87 7.92
C ASP A 55 -1.29 5.09 6.73
N VAL A 56 -1.42 5.77 5.59
CA VAL A 56 -1.90 5.16 4.34
C VAL A 56 -0.77 5.17 3.34
N LEU A 57 -0.40 3.98 2.89
CA LEU A 57 0.70 3.75 1.97
C LEU A 57 0.15 3.18 0.68
N GLU A 58 0.45 3.82 -0.45
CA GLU A 58 0.03 3.37 -1.76
C GLU A 58 1.18 2.69 -2.50
N VAL A 59 0.89 1.54 -3.08
CA VAL A 59 1.80 0.76 -3.92
C VAL A 59 1.09 0.39 -5.21
N TRP A 60 1.80 0.50 -6.33
CA TRP A 60 1.29 0.04 -7.62
C TRP A 60 1.58 -1.44 -7.82
N GLY A 61 0.60 -2.17 -8.34
CA GLY A 61 0.74 -3.54 -8.82
C GLY A 61 0.33 -3.64 -10.28
N TYR A 62 0.87 -4.65 -10.96
CA TYR A 62 0.69 -4.85 -12.39
C TYR A 62 0.51 -6.33 -12.67
N ILE A 63 -0.43 -6.66 -13.55
CA ILE A 63 -0.57 -8.00 -14.10
C ILE A 63 -1.04 -7.91 -15.55
N ALA A 64 -0.23 -8.45 -16.46
CA ALA A 64 -0.43 -8.34 -17.90
C ALA A 64 -0.67 -6.88 -18.35
N LYS A 65 -1.92 -6.49 -18.62
CA LYS A 65 -2.30 -5.11 -18.99
C LYS A 65 -3.00 -4.34 -17.86
N GLY A 66 -3.37 -5.02 -16.79
CA GLY A 66 -4.04 -4.43 -15.64
C GLY A 66 -3.04 -3.68 -14.76
N GLN A 67 -3.43 -2.49 -14.32
CA GLN A 67 -2.67 -1.67 -13.37
C GLN A 67 -3.53 -1.44 -12.14
N TYR A 68 -2.97 -1.65 -10.96
CA TYR A 68 -3.73 -1.63 -9.71
C TYR A 68 -3.08 -0.66 -8.73
N ARG A 69 -3.89 0.25 -8.18
CA ARG A 69 -3.53 1.06 -7.03
C ARG A 69 -3.95 0.31 -5.78
N MET A 70 -2.98 -0.07 -4.96
CA MET A 70 -3.23 -0.71 -3.68
C MET A 70 -2.93 0.27 -2.55
N ARG A 71 -3.87 0.42 -1.61
CA ARG A 71 -3.65 1.21 -0.39
C ARG A 71 -3.58 0.28 0.81
N LEU A 72 -2.52 0.43 1.58
CA LEU A 72 -2.20 -0.36 2.76
C LEU A 72 -2.27 0.57 3.97
N ILE A 73 -3.12 0.24 4.93
CA ILE A 73 -3.46 1.10 6.06
C ILE A 73 -2.77 0.53 7.31
N TYR A 74 -1.91 1.32 7.94
CA TYR A 74 -1.08 0.89 9.07
C TYR A 74 -1.41 1.66 10.35
N ALA A 75 -1.40 0.94 11.48
CA ALA A 75 -1.41 1.56 12.79
C ALA A 75 -0.12 2.38 13.02
N ARG A 76 -0.25 3.49 13.74
CA ARG A 76 0.90 4.33 14.14
C ARG A 76 1.49 3.83 15.44
N LEU A 77 2.21 2.72 15.38
CA LEU A 77 2.90 2.12 16.51
C LEU A 77 4.41 2.23 16.28
N PRO A 78 5.20 2.78 17.24
CA PRO A 78 6.64 2.90 17.08
C PRO A 78 7.32 1.55 16.82
N GLY A 79 8.02 1.43 15.70
CA GLY A 79 8.80 0.23 15.36
C GLY A 79 8.00 -0.96 14.82
N GLU A 80 6.67 -0.84 14.72
CA GLU A 80 5.80 -1.93 14.27
C GLU A 80 4.99 -1.54 13.03
N CYS A 81 4.86 -2.49 12.11
CA CYS A 81 4.05 -2.35 10.89
C CYS A 81 2.79 -3.20 10.98
N VAL A 82 1.85 -2.79 11.83
CA VAL A 82 0.56 -3.47 12.02
C VAL A 82 -0.42 -3.03 10.94
N LEU A 83 -0.78 -3.95 10.06
CA LEU A 83 -1.73 -3.73 8.97
C LEU A 83 -3.17 -3.78 9.50
N MET A 84 -3.90 -2.69 9.29
CA MET A 84 -5.29 -2.52 9.74
C MET A 84 -6.30 -2.70 8.61
N GLY A 85 -5.87 -2.52 7.36
CA GLY A 85 -6.76 -2.60 6.21
C GLY A 85 -6.03 -2.52 4.88
N GLN A 86 -6.71 -2.95 3.84
CA GLN A 86 -6.20 -3.00 2.47
C GLN A 86 -7.32 -2.64 1.50
N GLU A 87 -6.97 -1.90 0.45
CA GLU A 87 -7.82 -1.60 -0.70
C GLU A 87 -7.02 -1.94 -1.96
N ILE A 88 -7.66 -2.54 -2.96
CA ILE A 88 -7.12 -2.70 -4.31
C ILE A 88 -8.13 -2.15 -5.30
N MET A 89 -7.65 -1.34 -6.23
CA MET A 89 -8.48 -0.71 -7.25
C MET A 89 -7.75 -0.77 -8.59
N GLU A 90 -8.43 -1.30 -9.60
CA GLU A 90 -7.94 -1.25 -10.97
C GLU A 90 -7.97 0.20 -11.50
N SER A 91 -6.89 0.60 -12.15
CA SER A 91 -6.74 1.90 -12.79
C SER A 91 -7.23 1.80 -14.24
N ALA A 92 -8.51 2.03 -14.45
CA ALA A 92 -9.14 2.06 -15.77
C ALA A 92 -9.55 3.48 -16.16
N ASP A 93 -9.48 3.78 -17.46
CA ASP A 93 -10.03 4.99 -18.09
C ASP A 93 -11.18 4.52 -19.00
N LEU A 94 -12.41 4.94 -18.69
CA LEU A 94 -13.66 4.41 -19.26
C LEU A 94 -14.46 5.53 -19.94
#